data_AF-X1LEA4-F1
#
_entry.id   AF-X1LEA4-F1
#
_cell.length_a   1.000
_cell.length_b   1.000
_cell.length_c   1.000
_cell.angle_alpha   90.00
_cell.angle_beta   90.00
_cell.angle_gamma   90.00
#
_symmetry.space_group_name_H-M   'P 1'
#
loop_
_entity.id
_entity.type
_entity.pdbx_description
1 polymer ?
#
loop_
_entity_poly.entity_id
_entity_poly.type
_entity_poly.pdbx_seq_one_letter_code
_entity_poly.pdbx_strand_id
1 'polypeptide(L)' 'MEMMGAGMVHPAVFKNSGLNPKNWQGWAFGMGFDRLAMMKYKINDIRLFYSGDLRFLEQF' A
#
# COMPACT_ATOMS: atom_id res chain seq x y z
N MET A 1 0.85 -13.79 8.52
CA MET A 1 0.14 -12.52 8.26
C MET A 1 0.83 -11.86 7.08
N GLU A 2 0.11 -11.68 5.98
CA GLU A 2 0.62 -10.99 4.79
C GLU A 2 0.54 -9.47 5.02
N MET A 3 1.67 -8.76 4.87
CA MET A 3 1.77 -7.32 5.15
C MET A 3 1.80 -6.46 3.89
N MET A 4 2.48 -6.90 2.83
CA MET A 4 2.59 -6.16 1.57
C MET A 4 2.97 -7.10 0.42
N GLY A 5 2.59 -6.70 -0.79
CA GLY A 5 3.03 -7.35 -2.02
C GLY A 5 4.22 -6.60 -2.61
N ALA A 6 5.21 -7.33 -3.10
CA ALA A 6 6.33 -6.74 -3.82
C ALA A 6 6.84 -7.67 -4.92
N GLY A 7 7.45 -7.10 -5.97
CA GLY A 7 7.91 -7.89 -7.10
C GLY A 7 8.65 -7.06 -8.15
N MET A 8 9.43 -7.77 -8.98
CA MET A 8 10.10 -7.16 -10.11
C MET A 8 9.08 -6.59 -11.08
N VAL A 9 9.32 -5.37 -11.55
CA VAL A 9 8.44 -4.71 -12.52
C VAL A 9 8.52 -5.47 -13.84
N HIS A 10 7.36 -5.86 -14.36
CA HIS A 10 7.28 -6.60 -15.61
C HIS A 10 7.82 -5.75 -16.79
N PRO A 11 8.64 -6.30 -17.70
CA PRO A 11 9.22 -5.58 -18.84
C PRO A 11 8.22 -4.80 -19.72
N ALA A 12 6.98 -5.29 -19.81
CA ALA A 12 5.91 -4.61 -20.54
C ALA A 12 5.55 -3.23 -19.95
N VAL A 13 5.69 -3.04 -18.62
CA VAL A 13 5.46 -1.75 -17.96
C VAL A 13 6.49 -0.72 -18.42
N PHE A 14 7.78 -1.12 -18.48
CA PHE A 14 8.82 -0.25 -19.02
C PHE A 14 8.56 0.12 -20.48
N LYS A 15 8.20 -0.86 -21.32
CA LYS A 15 7.87 -0.61 -22.75
C LYS A 15 6.71 0.38 -22.89
N ASN A 16 5.65 0.21 -22.11
CA ASN A 16 4.48 1.09 -22.14
C ASN A 16 4.78 2.51 -21.65
N SER A 17 5.81 2.67 -20.81
CA SER A 17 6.32 3.97 -20.36
C SER A 17 7.41 4.56 -21.27
N GLY A 18 7.68 3.97 -22.45
CA GLY A 18 8.70 4.45 -23.38
C GLY A 18 10.15 4.09 -23.01
N LEU A 19 10.34 3.19 -22.05
CA LEU A 19 11.66 2.74 -21.57
C LEU A 19 12.03 1.37 -22.16
N ASN A 20 13.31 1.19 -22.50
CA ASN A 20 13.82 -0.09 -22.98
C ASN A 20 14.11 -1.04 -21.79
N PRO A 21 13.36 -2.15 -21.62
CA PRO A 21 13.54 -3.06 -20.48
C PRO A 21 14.88 -3.82 -20.47
N LYS A 22 15.70 -3.74 -21.53
CA LYS A 22 17.08 -4.27 -21.50
C LYS A 22 18.06 -3.36 -20.75
N ASN A 23 17.78 -2.06 -20.73
CA ASN A 23 18.66 -1.06 -20.10
C ASN A 23 18.17 -0.67 -18.71
N TRP A 24 16.91 -0.97 -18.39
CA TRP A 24 16.24 -0.56 -17.17
C TRP A 24 15.61 -1.76 -16.48
N GLN A 25 15.89 -1.89 -15.19
CA GLN A 25 15.25 -2.83 -14.28
C GLN A 25 14.63 -2.04 -13.13
N GLY A 26 13.61 -2.60 -12.50
CA GLY A 26 12.99 -1.99 -11.34
C GLY A 26 12.19 -2.99 -10.54
N TRP A 27 11.90 -2.59 -9.32
CA TRP A 27 11.11 -3.33 -8.35
C TRP A 27 9.98 -2.43 -7.87
N ALA A 28 8.82 -3.01 -7.63
CA ALA A 28 7.65 -2.31 -7.13
C ALA A 28 7.11 -3.03 -5.90
N PHE A 29 6.58 -2.25 -4.97
CA PHE A 29 5.88 -2.75 -3.81
C PHE A 29 4.62 -1.94 -3.55
N GLY A 30 3.64 -2.57 -2.91
CA GLY A 30 2.37 -1.95 -2.57
C GLY A 30 1.94 -2.34 -1.16
N MET A 31 1.55 -1.35 -0.38
CA MET A 31 1.01 -1.53 0.96
C MET A 31 -0.22 -0.63 1.17
N GLY A 32 -1.20 -1.14 1.91
CA GLY A 32 -2.38 -0.37 2.31
C GLY A 32 -2.16 0.26 3.68
N PHE A 33 -2.26 1.59 3.78
CA PHE A 33 -2.08 2.30 5.05
C PHE A 33 -3.16 1.93 6.08
N ASP A 34 -4.39 1.71 5.65
CA ASP A 34 -5.50 1.29 6.53
C ASP A 34 -5.12 0.02 7.29
N ARG A 35 -4.59 -0.99 6.59
CA ARG A 35 -4.26 -2.28 7.20
C ARG A 35 -3.08 -2.18 8.16
N LEU A 36 -2.07 -1.36 7.83
CA LEU A 36 -0.94 -1.11 8.72
C LEU A 36 -1.37 -0.36 9.98
N ALA A 37 -2.23 0.66 9.83
CA ALA A 37 -2.78 1.40 10.96
C ALA A 37 -3.63 0.49 11.85
N MET A 38 -4.50 -0.35 11.27
CA MET A 38 -5.31 -1.31 12.03
C MET A 38 -4.45 -2.28 12.85
N MET A 39 -3.37 -2.79 12.26
CA MET A 39 -2.47 -3.69 12.98
C MET A 39 -1.69 -2.96 14.08
N LYS A 40 -1.14 -1.77 13.79
CA LYS A 40 -0.33 -1.00 14.73
C LYS A 40 -1.14 -0.54 15.94
N TYR A 41 -2.35 -0.04 15.68
CA TYR A 41 -3.23 0.55 16.70
C TYR A 41 -4.31 -0.41 17.20
N LYS A 42 -4.28 -1.68 16.76
CA LYS A 42 -5.26 -2.72 17.10
C LYS A 42 -6.72 -2.29 16.84
N ILE A 43 -6.93 -1.56 15.74
CA ILE A 43 -8.26 -1.12 15.31
C ILE A 43 -8.94 -2.31 14.63
N ASN A 44 -10.08 -2.73 15.17
CA ASN A 44 -10.78 -3.94 14.70
C ASN A 44 -11.70 -3.69 13.49
N ASP A 45 -12.03 -2.43 13.20
CA ASP A 45 -13.00 -2.07 12.16
C ASP A 45 -12.47 -0.93 11.28
N ILE A 46 -12.35 -1.21 9.97
CA ILE A 46 -11.86 -0.25 8.97
C ILE A 46 -12.80 0.93 8.77
N ARG A 47 -14.10 0.78 9.06
CA ARG A 47 -15.11 1.84 8.87
C ARG A 47 -14.84 3.05 9.76
N LEU A 48 -14.12 2.88 10.87
CA LEU A 48 -13.75 3.96 11.78
C LEU A 48 -12.88 5.02 11.11
N PHE A 49 -12.07 4.66 10.09
CA PHE A 49 -11.31 5.65 9.32
C PHE A 49 -12.18 6.54 8.43
N TYR A 50 -13.38 6.07 8.06
CA TYR A 50 -14.26 6.75 7.10
C TYR A 50 -15.50 7.37 7.78
N SER A 51 -15.71 7.14 9.07
CA SER A 51 -16.91 7.60 9.79
C SER A 51 -16.86 9.07 10.22
N GLY A 52 -15.68 9.69 10.29
CA GLY A 52 -15.50 11.08 10.75
C GLY A 52 -15.80 11.32 12.23
N ASP A 53 -15.83 10.27 13.06
CA ASP A 53 -16.12 10.37 14.49
C ASP A 53 -14.95 10.99 15.27
N LEU A 54 -15.18 12.16 15.88
CA LEU A 54 -14.17 12.86 16.68
C LEU A 54 -13.65 12.00 17.85
N ARG A 55 -14.50 11.16 18.46
CA ARG A 55 -14.10 10.30 19.58
C ARG A 55 -13.07 9.26 19.18
N PHE A 56 -13.07 8.85 17.91
CA PHE A 56 -12.06 7.94 17.36
C PHE A 56 -10.76 8.70 17.07
N LEU A 57 -10.85 9.93 16.55
CA LEU A 57 -9.69 10.77 16.27
C LEU A 57 -8.94 11.19 17.54
N GLU A 58 -9.63 11.40 18.65
CA GLU A 58 -9.03 11.75 19.96
C GLU A 58 -8.22 10.62 20.61
N GLN A 59 -8.25 9.40 20.06
CA GLN A 59 -7.54 8.24 20.63
C GLN A 59 -6.07 8.12 20.22
N PHE A 60 -5.59 9.00 19.34
CA PHE A 60 -4.27 8.92 18.69
C PHE A 60 -3.40 10.16 18.91
#